data_AF-A0A0B2UIZ3-F1
#
_entry.id   AF-A0A0B2UIZ3-F1
#
_cell.length_a   1.000
_cell.length_b   1.000
_cell.length_c   1.000
_cell.angle_alpha   90.00
_cell.angle_beta   90.00
_cell.angle_gamma   90.00
#
_symmetry.space_group_name_H-M   'P 1'
#
loop_
_entity.id
_entity.type
_entity.pdbx_description
1 polymer ?
#
loop_
_entity_poly.entity_id
_entity_poly.type
_entity_poly.pdbx_seq_one_letter_code
_entity_poly.pdbx_strand_id
1 'polypeptide(L)'
;MEMGFELSSPFHPFEQLMAVLPAASAECLPTPLQELMFDESSPILDFYPRDFETDLNGKKNDWEAVVLIPFINEKRLLDAIATKESRLTDEEKRRNSHGPHLLFTTDTSNPTLLKSSLEGAFPDIPNCIAKMTEVDMNQFRIPRSQVVHGLLSGVRLDVLFPGFPTMKHIPHTAELHFASICVFQQPSRKQSMILKIGERPEFNKDMLEVAFDLIDKEVHIDWPILKRALVHSIWTAEKNEFERYGIDVDEQKGIALVRPMLGVQYQVEKKKVVAKRQWCSPQNAKPVSINVVVRVNRHLLLNTIY
;
A
#
# COMPACT_ATOMS: atom_id res chain seq x y z
N MET A 1 17.95 -15.65 29.46
CA MET A 1 17.14 -14.56 30.03
C MET A 1 15.75 -14.74 29.45
N GLU A 2 14.79 -15.15 30.26
CA GLU A 2 13.41 -15.38 29.83
C GLU A 2 12.69 -14.03 29.91
N MET A 3 12.27 -13.49 28.77
CA MET A 3 11.54 -12.22 28.72
C MET A 3 10.05 -12.50 28.78
N GLY A 4 9.47 -12.36 29.97
CA GLY A 4 8.02 -12.39 30.20
C GLY A 4 7.48 -10.98 30.39
N PHE A 5 6.42 -10.64 29.66
CA PHE A 5 5.68 -9.40 29.85
C PHE A 5 4.23 -9.76 30.17
N GLU A 6 3.67 -9.05 31.13
CA GLU A 6 2.23 -9.10 31.41
C GLU A 6 1.52 -8.11 30.50
N LEU A 7 0.35 -8.50 29.99
CA LEU A 7 -0.45 -7.63 29.14
C LEU A 7 -1.14 -6.57 30.01
N SER A 8 -0.68 -5.32 29.92
CA SER A 8 -1.32 -4.17 30.56
C SER A 8 -2.61 -3.74 29.83
N SER A 9 -3.30 -2.78 30.43
CA SER A 9 -4.45 -2.11 29.82
C SER A 9 -4.03 -0.83 29.08
N PRO A 10 -4.68 -0.47 27.97
CA PRO A 10 -4.46 0.82 27.33
C PRO A 10 -4.98 1.96 28.21
N PHE A 11 -4.34 3.12 28.13
CA PHE A 11 -4.82 4.36 28.73
C PHE A 11 -6.16 4.79 28.13
N HIS A 12 -7.01 5.39 28.97
CA HIS A 12 -8.17 6.14 28.51
C HIS A 12 -7.75 7.33 27.64
N PRO A 13 -8.65 7.83 26.75
CA PRO A 13 -8.32 8.92 25.84
C PRO A 13 -7.65 10.13 26.50
N PHE A 14 -8.16 10.60 27.65
CA PHE A 14 -7.58 11.76 28.34
C PHE A 14 -6.27 11.45 29.06
N GLU A 15 -6.10 10.24 29.59
CA GLU A 15 -4.81 9.79 30.16
C GLU A 15 -3.72 9.78 29.09
N GLN A 16 -4.04 9.25 27.90
CA GLN A 16 -3.13 9.25 26.76
C GLN A 16 -2.84 10.68 26.27
N LEU A 17 -3.84 11.56 26.19
CA LEU A 17 -3.63 12.96 25.78
C LEU A 17 -2.75 13.70 26.78
N MET A 18 -2.96 13.52 28.09
CA MET A 18 -2.09 14.08 29.11
C MET A 18 -0.67 13.50 29.03
N ALA A 19 -0.51 12.25 28.61
CA ALA A 19 0.79 11.62 28.47
C ALA A 19 1.59 12.08 27.23
N VAL A 20 0.93 12.66 26.23
CA VAL A 20 1.54 12.95 24.91
C VAL A 20 1.57 14.44 24.60
N LEU A 21 0.51 15.18 24.92
CA LEU A 21 0.41 16.57 24.52
C LEU A 21 1.35 17.45 25.34
N PRO A 22 2.06 18.39 24.69
CA PRO A 22 2.75 19.45 25.42
C PRO A 22 1.72 20.43 26.00
N ALA A 23 2.13 21.19 27.02
CA ALA A 23 1.29 22.22 27.63
C ALA A 23 0.73 23.22 26.61
N ALA A 24 1.48 23.53 25.54
CA ALA A 24 1.02 24.41 24.46
C ALA A 24 -0.28 23.95 23.76
N SER A 25 -0.65 22.66 23.85
CA SER A 25 -1.87 22.09 23.26
C SER A 25 -2.92 21.72 24.31
N ALA A 26 -2.83 22.28 25.52
CA ALA A 26 -3.75 21.97 26.61
C ALA A 26 -5.23 22.21 26.26
N GLU A 27 -5.54 23.12 25.34
CA GLU A 27 -6.91 23.38 24.87
C GLU A 27 -7.62 22.15 24.27
N CYS A 28 -6.86 21.11 23.87
CA CYS A 28 -7.41 19.84 23.41
C CYS A 28 -7.97 18.95 24.54
N LEU A 29 -7.69 19.30 25.80
CA LEU A 29 -8.14 18.59 27.01
C LEU A 29 -9.32 19.31 27.68
N PRO A 30 -10.17 18.60 28.45
CA PRO A 30 -11.10 19.20 29.39
C PRO A 30 -10.44 20.25 30.29
N THR A 31 -11.10 21.39 30.51
CA THR A 31 -10.57 22.50 31.35
C THR A 31 -10.00 22.04 32.69
N PRO A 32 -10.63 21.11 33.46
CA PRO A 32 -10.09 20.67 34.74
C PRO A 32 -8.71 19.98 34.64
N LEU A 33 -8.40 19.33 33.52
CA LEU A 33 -7.14 18.62 33.31
C LEU A 33 -6.02 19.55 32.85
N GLN A 34 -6.36 20.64 32.16
CA GLN A 34 -5.39 21.65 31.70
C GLN A 34 -4.58 22.23 32.87
N GLU A 35 -5.21 22.42 34.03
CA GLU A 35 -4.56 22.93 35.24
C GLU A 35 -3.32 22.11 35.64
N LEU A 36 -3.35 20.79 35.42
CA LEU A 36 -2.24 19.90 35.77
C LEU A 36 -0.98 20.15 34.94
N MET A 37 -1.08 20.85 33.80
CA MET A 37 0.04 21.16 32.91
C MET A 37 0.73 22.50 33.21
N PHE A 38 0.10 23.38 33.98
CA PHE A 38 0.59 24.75 34.20
C PHE A 38 0.66 25.18 35.66
N ASP A 39 -0.15 24.59 36.55
CA ASP A 39 -0.18 24.94 37.96
C ASP A 39 1.14 24.57 38.64
N GLU A 40 1.78 25.53 39.29
CA GLU A 40 3.03 25.33 40.04
C GLU A 40 2.88 24.30 41.18
N SER A 41 1.66 24.10 41.66
CA SER A 41 1.33 23.09 42.67
C SER A 41 1.02 21.71 42.09
N SER A 42 1.01 21.56 40.76
CA SER A 42 0.71 20.29 40.10
C SER A 42 1.78 19.23 40.44
N PRO A 43 1.38 18.02 40.88
CA PRO A 43 2.32 16.95 41.22
C PRO A 43 3.01 16.35 39.99
N ILE A 44 2.66 16.79 38.78
CA ILE A 44 3.19 16.31 37.50
C ILE A 44 3.65 17.45 36.58
N LEU A 45 3.87 18.66 37.11
CA LEU A 45 4.33 19.80 36.32
C LEU A 45 5.66 19.53 35.61
N ASP A 46 6.54 18.73 36.23
CA ASP A 46 7.83 18.30 35.67
C ASP A 46 7.69 17.52 34.37
N PHE A 47 6.51 16.95 34.07
CA PHE A 47 6.27 16.27 32.78
C PHE A 47 6.11 17.24 31.61
N TYR A 48 5.92 18.54 31.88
CA TYR A 48 5.63 19.56 30.87
C TYR A 48 6.67 20.69 30.89
N PRO A 49 7.95 20.40 30.58
CA PRO A 49 8.97 21.43 30.52
C PRO A 49 8.63 22.48 29.45
N ARG A 50 8.76 23.77 29.80
CA ARG A 50 8.56 24.88 28.85
C ARG A 50 9.66 24.92 27.80
N ASP A 51 10.89 24.65 28.24
CA ASP A 51 12.08 24.56 27.41
C ASP A 51 12.68 23.17 27.59
N PHE A 52 13.08 22.52 26.50
CA PHE A 52 13.72 21.22 26.50
C PHE A 52 14.92 21.22 25.54
N GLU A 53 15.90 20.40 25.84
CA GLU A 53 17.09 20.26 25.02
C GLU A 53 16.86 19.27 23.86
N THR A 54 17.57 19.49 22.76
CA THR A 54 17.58 18.58 21.61
C THR A 54 19.01 18.20 21.25
N ASP A 55 19.25 16.92 20.94
CA ASP A 55 20.53 16.41 20.48
C ASP A 55 20.43 15.90 19.04
N LEU A 56 21.13 16.57 18.11
CA LEU A 56 21.15 16.18 16.71
C LEU A 56 21.89 14.86 16.47
N ASN A 57 22.80 14.42 17.35
CA ASN A 57 23.58 13.18 17.23
C ASN A 57 24.08 12.89 15.79
N GLY A 58 24.69 13.91 15.16
CA GLY A 58 25.22 13.82 13.79
C GLY A 58 24.18 13.87 12.65
N LYS A 59 22.90 14.08 12.97
CA LYS A 59 21.85 14.40 11.99
C LYS A 59 21.91 15.86 11.57
N LYS A 60 21.35 16.15 10.40
CA LYS A 60 21.39 17.50 9.81
C LYS A 60 20.11 18.28 10.04
N ASN A 61 19.00 17.59 10.24
CA ASN A 61 17.70 18.22 10.33
C ASN A 61 17.14 18.10 11.74
N ASP A 62 16.53 19.18 12.24
CA ASP A 62 16.07 19.26 13.63
C ASP A 62 14.96 18.25 13.97
N TRP A 63 14.13 17.86 12.99
CA TRP A 63 13.11 16.83 13.18
C TRP A 63 13.68 15.40 13.33
N GLU A 64 14.98 15.23 13.06
CA GLU A 64 15.70 13.98 13.35
C GLU A 64 16.40 14.01 14.71
N ALA A 65 16.38 15.14 15.41
CA ALA A 65 17.03 15.29 16.71
C ALA A 65 16.31 14.48 17.79
N VAL A 66 17.09 14.01 18.76
CA VAL A 66 16.56 13.39 19.98
C VAL A 66 16.04 14.50 20.89
N VAL A 67 14.75 14.43 21.23
CA VAL A 67 14.10 15.37 22.15
C VAL A 67 14.31 14.87 23.58
N LEU A 68 14.97 15.68 24.42
CA LEU A 68 15.33 15.32 25.80
C LEU A 68 14.24 15.81 26.76
N ILE A 69 13.16 15.04 26.87
CA ILE A 69 12.07 15.25 27.83
C ILE A 69 12.01 14.12 28.85
N PRO A 70 11.53 14.37 30.09
CA PRO A 70 11.42 13.33 31.10
C PRO A 70 10.39 12.28 30.69
N PHE A 71 10.65 11.02 31.06
CA PHE A 71 9.67 9.94 30.90
C PHE A 71 8.58 10.06 31.96
N ILE A 72 7.33 9.98 31.52
CA ILE A 72 6.17 10.02 32.40
C ILE A 72 6.10 8.77 33.26
N ASN A 73 5.88 8.98 34.56
CA ASN A 73 5.55 7.91 35.48
C ASN A 73 4.03 7.68 35.46
N GLU A 74 3.59 6.51 34.98
CA GLU A 74 2.19 6.13 34.84
C GLU A 74 1.38 6.37 36.11
N LYS A 75 1.85 5.88 37.26
CA LYS A 75 1.12 6.01 38.52
C LYS A 75 0.93 7.47 38.92
N ARG A 76 1.99 8.29 38.84
CA ARG A 76 1.90 9.73 39.15
C ARG A 76 0.90 10.45 38.24
N LEU A 77 0.88 10.08 36.96
CA LEU A 77 -0.05 10.65 35.99
C LEU A 77 -1.50 10.30 36.34
N LEU A 78 -1.80 9.01 36.53
CA LEU A 78 -3.14 8.53 36.83
C LEU A 78 -3.66 9.08 38.16
N ASP A 79 -2.82 9.09 39.20
CA ASP A 79 -3.17 9.66 40.51
C ASP A 79 -3.51 11.17 40.38
N ALA A 80 -2.77 11.93 39.57
CA ALA A 80 -3.05 13.34 39.34
C ALA A 80 -4.35 13.58 38.57
N ILE A 81 -4.62 12.81 37.52
CA ILE A 81 -5.85 12.88 36.72
C ILE A 81 -7.07 12.57 37.58
N ALA A 82 -6.99 11.53 38.42
CA ALA A 82 -8.07 11.11 39.32
C ALA A 82 -8.56 12.25 40.24
N THR A 83 -7.67 13.17 40.64
CA THR A 83 -8.06 14.35 41.46
C THR A 83 -9.02 15.31 40.74
N LYS A 84 -9.05 15.29 39.41
CA LYS A 84 -9.83 16.21 38.57
C LYS A 84 -11.06 15.53 37.93
N GLU A 85 -11.14 14.21 37.93
CA GLU A 85 -12.22 13.45 37.25
C GLU A 85 -13.63 13.84 37.70
N SER A 86 -13.82 14.16 38.98
CA SER A 86 -15.11 14.59 39.53
C SER A 86 -15.63 15.88 38.90
N ARG A 87 -14.74 16.70 38.34
CA ARG A 87 -15.04 17.98 37.69
C ARG A 87 -15.33 17.85 36.20
N LEU A 88 -15.15 16.66 35.61
CA LEU A 88 -15.48 16.42 34.21
C LEU A 88 -17.00 16.39 34.02
N THR A 89 -17.45 16.95 32.90
CA THR A 89 -18.86 16.87 32.48
C THR A 89 -19.24 15.43 32.09
N ASP A 90 -20.54 15.13 32.06
CA ASP A 90 -21.01 13.79 31.68
C ASP A 90 -20.69 13.46 30.22
N GLU A 91 -20.68 14.46 29.34
CA GLU A 91 -20.24 14.32 27.94
C GLU A 91 -18.76 13.92 27.88
N GLU A 92 -17.90 14.61 28.63
CA GLU A 92 -16.46 14.36 28.68
C GLU A 92 -16.16 12.98 29.25
N LYS A 93 -16.84 12.58 30.33
CA LYS A 93 -16.74 11.23 30.89
C LYS A 93 -17.14 10.16 29.88
N ARG A 94 -18.23 10.38 29.12
CA ARG A 94 -18.70 9.44 28.09
C ARG A 94 -17.68 9.29 26.96
N ARG A 95 -17.07 10.38 26.47
CA ARG A 95 -16.05 10.29 25.39
C ARG A 95 -14.68 9.81 25.89
N ASN A 96 -14.43 9.80 27.21
CA ASN A 96 -13.23 9.21 27.81
C ASN A 96 -13.32 7.68 27.98
N SER A 97 -13.94 6.98 27.03
CA SER A 97 -14.13 5.52 27.07
C SER A 97 -13.65 4.87 25.78
N HIS A 98 -13.40 3.55 25.83
CA HIS A 98 -13.08 2.77 24.63
C HIS A 98 -14.37 2.36 23.91
N GLY A 99 -14.38 2.51 22.59
CA GLY A 99 -15.52 2.14 21.74
C GLY A 99 -15.31 0.81 21.00
N PRO A 100 -16.39 0.25 20.43
CA PRO A 100 -16.31 -0.92 19.55
C PRO A 100 -15.79 -0.55 18.16
N HIS A 101 -15.54 -1.57 17.33
CA HIS A 101 -15.42 -1.40 15.88
C HIS A 101 -16.81 -1.20 15.27
N LEU A 102 -16.89 -0.50 14.13
CA LEU A 102 -18.14 -0.29 13.40
C LEU A 102 -18.10 -1.03 12.06
N LEU A 103 -19.05 -1.93 11.84
CA LEU A 103 -19.22 -2.65 10.57
C LEU A 103 -20.38 -2.04 9.78
N PHE A 104 -20.07 -1.57 8.57
CA PHE A 104 -21.05 -1.04 7.64
C PHE A 104 -21.34 -2.06 6.54
N THR A 105 -22.61 -2.39 6.36
CA THR A 105 -23.10 -3.31 5.31
C THR A 105 -24.27 -2.67 4.58
N THR A 106 -24.64 -3.23 3.43
CA THR A 106 -25.83 -2.79 2.69
C THR A 106 -27.02 -3.67 3.07
N ASP A 107 -28.11 -3.06 3.51
CA ASP A 107 -29.41 -3.69 3.73
C ASP A 107 -30.45 -2.99 2.86
N THR A 108 -30.70 -3.57 1.68
CA THR A 108 -31.70 -3.05 0.74
C THR A 108 -33.14 -3.32 1.19
N SER A 109 -33.34 -4.21 2.17
CA SER A 109 -34.67 -4.62 2.61
C SER A 109 -35.28 -3.65 3.63
N ASN A 110 -34.44 -2.92 4.37
CA ASN A 110 -34.88 -2.01 5.44
C ASN A 110 -34.25 -0.62 5.29
N PRO A 111 -34.65 0.18 4.27
CA PRO A 111 -34.17 1.55 4.16
C PRO A 111 -34.65 2.38 5.36
N THR A 112 -33.76 3.22 5.91
CA THR A 112 -34.04 4.09 7.04
C THR A 112 -33.80 5.55 6.70
N LEU A 113 -34.51 6.46 7.36
CA LEU A 113 -34.19 7.89 7.31
C LEU A 113 -32.97 8.15 8.21
N LEU A 114 -31.87 8.59 7.62
CA LEU A 114 -30.69 9.05 8.37
C LEU A 114 -30.68 10.57 8.39
N LYS A 115 -30.77 11.14 9.58
CA LYS A 115 -30.64 12.59 9.79
C LYS A 115 -29.18 13.02 9.67
N SER A 116 -28.97 14.20 9.08
CA SER A 116 -27.65 14.81 8.98
C SER A 116 -27.15 15.22 10.37
N SER A 117 -25.91 14.89 10.69
CA SER A 117 -25.22 15.39 11.89
C SER A 117 -24.70 16.82 11.74
N LEU A 118 -24.79 17.39 10.53
CA LEU A 118 -24.37 18.75 10.18
C LEU A 118 -25.48 19.43 9.37
N GLU A 119 -26.56 19.79 10.08
CA GLU A 119 -27.71 20.47 9.50
C GLU A 119 -27.27 21.74 8.75
N GLY A 120 -27.75 21.90 7.51
CA GLY A 120 -27.41 23.02 6.62
C GLY A 120 -26.20 22.77 5.70
N ALA A 121 -25.24 21.93 6.09
CA ALA A 121 -24.13 21.54 5.23
C ALA A 121 -24.46 20.28 4.40
N PHE A 122 -25.12 19.31 5.01
CA PHE A 122 -25.54 18.08 4.35
C PHE A 122 -27.03 17.81 4.58
N PRO A 123 -27.78 17.42 3.54
CA PRO A 123 -29.18 17.04 3.69
C PRO A 123 -29.32 15.67 4.36
N ASP A 124 -30.49 15.41 4.92
CA ASP A 124 -30.89 14.09 5.39
C ASP A 124 -30.89 13.08 4.23
N ILE A 125 -30.62 11.81 4.55
CA ILE A 125 -30.68 10.70 3.59
C ILE A 125 -32.00 9.94 3.84
N PRO A 126 -33.04 10.14 3.01
CA PRO A 126 -34.38 9.59 3.27
C PRO A 126 -34.44 8.06 3.17
N ASN A 127 -33.64 7.46 2.29
CA ASN A 127 -33.61 6.02 2.04
C ASN A 127 -32.19 5.47 2.22
N CYS A 128 -31.64 5.62 3.42
CA CYS A 128 -30.34 5.06 3.77
C CYS A 128 -30.43 3.53 3.86
N ILE A 129 -29.71 2.85 2.97
CA ILE A 129 -29.56 1.38 2.96
C ILE A 129 -28.27 0.93 3.64
N ALA A 130 -27.49 1.84 4.23
CA ALA A 130 -26.31 1.48 5.00
C ALA A 130 -26.75 1.04 6.40
N LYS A 131 -26.43 -0.19 6.75
CA LYS A 131 -26.64 -0.76 8.09
C LYS A 131 -25.32 -0.75 8.83
N MET A 132 -25.31 -0.10 9.99
CA MET A 132 -24.19 -0.10 10.92
C MET A 132 -24.47 -1.08 12.06
N THR A 133 -23.50 -1.94 12.36
CA THR A 133 -23.51 -2.80 13.55
C THR A 133 -22.20 -2.65 14.31
N GLU A 134 -22.27 -2.65 15.64
CA GLU A 134 -21.10 -2.66 16.48
C GLU A 134 -20.47 -4.06 16.52
N VAL A 135 -19.14 -4.10 16.50
CA VAL A 135 -18.34 -5.30 16.64
C VAL A 135 -17.42 -5.10 17.84
N ASP A 136 -17.44 -6.04 18.79
CA ASP A 136 -16.66 -5.93 20.02
C ASP A 136 -15.18 -5.63 19.75
N MET A 137 -14.59 -4.75 20.57
CA MET A 137 -13.20 -4.30 20.39
C MET A 137 -12.20 -5.47 20.35
N ASN A 138 -12.49 -6.56 21.07
CA ASN A 138 -11.65 -7.74 21.17
C ASN A 138 -12.05 -8.88 20.23
N GLN A 139 -13.04 -8.67 19.33
CA GLN A 139 -13.54 -9.70 18.40
C GLN A 139 -12.44 -10.39 17.59
N PHE A 140 -11.36 -9.66 17.26
CA PHE A 140 -10.25 -10.15 16.42
C PHE A 140 -9.02 -10.60 17.23
N ARG A 141 -9.10 -10.62 18.57
CA ARG A 141 -8.02 -11.15 19.41
C ARG A 141 -8.01 -12.68 19.33
N ILE A 142 -7.09 -13.21 18.52
CA ILE A 142 -6.89 -14.66 18.39
C ILE A 142 -5.67 -15.14 19.19
N PRO A 143 -5.69 -16.37 19.72
CA PRO A 143 -4.51 -16.97 20.33
C PRO A 143 -3.34 -17.05 19.36
N ARG A 144 -2.11 -16.83 19.85
CA ARG A 144 -0.89 -16.94 19.03
C ARG A 144 -0.77 -18.30 18.33
N SER A 145 -1.28 -19.37 18.94
CA SER A 145 -1.28 -20.72 18.35
C SER A 145 -2.14 -20.85 17.08
N GLN A 146 -3.06 -19.91 16.83
CA GLN A 146 -3.92 -19.89 15.64
C GLN A 146 -3.39 -18.96 14.55
N VAL A 147 -2.35 -18.17 14.83
CA VAL A 147 -1.75 -17.28 13.84
C VAL A 147 -0.94 -18.11 12.85
N VAL A 148 -1.35 -18.08 11.58
CA VAL A 148 -0.57 -18.72 10.51
C VAL A 148 0.54 -17.76 10.08
N HIS A 149 1.79 -18.18 10.29
CA HIS A 149 2.95 -17.44 9.84
C HIS A 149 3.36 -17.89 8.42
N GLY A 150 3.58 -16.95 7.52
CA GLY A 150 4.01 -17.21 6.15
C GLY A 150 2.86 -17.42 5.17
N LEU A 151 3.09 -18.20 4.13
CA LEU A 151 2.10 -18.43 3.06
C LEU A 151 1.03 -19.41 3.53
N LEU A 152 -0.23 -19.07 3.27
CA LEU A 152 -1.35 -19.96 3.48
C LEU A 152 -1.27 -21.17 2.51
N SER A 153 -1.87 -22.28 2.91
CA SER A 153 -2.00 -23.45 2.05
C SER A 153 -2.74 -23.10 0.75
N GLY A 154 -2.21 -23.53 -0.39
CA GLY A 154 -2.82 -23.31 -1.71
C GLY A 154 -2.42 -22.01 -2.43
N VAL A 155 -1.56 -21.17 -1.84
CA VAL A 155 -1.03 -19.97 -2.53
C VAL A 155 -0.20 -20.39 -3.74
N ARG A 156 -0.53 -19.85 -4.92
CA ARG A 156 0.22 -20.09 -6.16
C ARG A 156 1.09 -18.88 -6.49
N LEU A 157 2.41 -19.03 -6.37
CA LEU A 157 3.38 -17.96 -6.64
C LEU A 157 3.85 -17.90 -8.10
N ASP A 158 3.49 -18.90 -8.92
CA ASP A 158 3.95 -19.01 -10.31
C ASP A 158 2.87 -18.61 -11.32
N VAL A 159 1.71 -18.18 -10.82
CA VAL A 159 0.63 -17.67 -11.67
C VAL A 159 0.80 -16.18 -11.87
N LEU A 160 0.60 -15.73 -13.11
CA LEU A 160 0.52 -14.31 -13.40
C LEU A 160 -0.84 -13.75 -12.95
N PHE A 161 -0.82 -12.88 -11.95
CA PHE A 161 -1.96 -12.05 -11.58
C PHE A 161 -1.83 -10.68 -12.26
N PRO A 162 -2.79 -10.27 -13.12
CA PRO A 162 -2.75 -8.97 -13.78
C PRO A 162 -2.55 -7.83 -12.78
N GLY A 163 -1.59 -6.95 -13.04
CA GLY A 163 -1.25 -5.81 -12.19
C GLY A 163 -0.19 -6.09 -11.12
N PHE A 164 0.16 -7.36 -10.87
CA PHE A 164 1.23 -7.71 -9.93
C PHE A 164 2.54 -8.00 -10.70
N PRO A 165 3.68 -7.37 -10.33
CA PRO A 165 4.95 -7.63 -10.97
C PRO A 165 5.46 -9.04 -10.66
N THR A 166 6.12 -9.66 -11.64
CA THR A 166 6.86 -10.91 -11.44
C THR A 166 8.07 -10.96 -12.35
N MET A 167 9.22 -11.33 -11.78
CA MET A 167 10.47 -11.48 -12.51
C MET A 167 10.67 -12.91 -13.06
N LYS A 168 9.82 -13.87 -12.68
CA LYS A 168 10.03 -15.31 -12.92
C LYS A 168 10.02 -15.74 -14.39
N HIS A 169 9.37 -14.97 -15.26
CA HIS A 169 9.10 -15.39 -16.65
C HIS A 169 10.22 -15.06 -17.64
N ILE A 170 11.24 -14.32 -17.20
CA ILE A 170 12.41 -13.99 -18.01
C ILE A 170 13.65 -14.45 -17.26
N PRO A 171 14.49 -15.34 -17.82
CA PRO A 171 15.80 -15.65 -17.25
C PRO A 171 16.62 -14.38 -17.09
N HIS A 172 17.18 -14.14 -15.92
CA HIS A 172 18.02 -12.97 -15.65
C HIS A 172 19.02 -13.26 -14.53
N THR A 173 20.08 -12.47 -14.50
CA THR A 173 21.01 -12.38 -13.38
C THR A 173 20.88 -11.01 -12.73
N ALA A 174 21.37 -10.87 -11.50
CA ALA A 174 21.26 -9.64 -10.74
C ALA A 174 22.59 -9.32 -10.05
N GLU A 175 23.05 -8.08 -10.18
CA GLU A 175 24.29 -7.61 -9.57
C GLU A 175 24.18 -6.17 -9.05
N LEU A 176 24.90 -5.86 -7.97
CA LEU A 176 24.93 -4.52 -7.39
C LEU A 176 25.96 -3.64 -8.10
N HIS A 177 25.50 -2.58 -8.76
CA HIS A 177 26.35 -1.65 -9.52
C HIS A 177 26.03 -0.19 -9.27
N PHE A 178 27.05 0.68 -9.37
CA PHE A 178 26.87 2.13 -9.39
C PHE A 178 26.47 2.59 -10.79
N ALA A 179 25.17 2.56 -11.08
CA ALA A 179 24.64 2.85 -12.42
C ALA A 179 23.90 4.20 -12.53
N SER A 180 24.04 5.09 -11.54
CA SER A 180 23.40 6.42 -11.53
C SER A 180 21.89 6.40 -11.83
N ILE A 181 21.18 5.34 -11.40
CA ILE A 181 19.76 5.15 -11.71
C ILE A 181 18.93 6.32 -11.17
N CYS A 182 18.11 6.91 -12.04
CA CYS A 182 17.23 8.01 -11.71
C CYS A 182 15.78 7.49 -11.59
N VAL A 183 15.34 7.23 -10.35
CA VAL A 183 13.95 6.84 -10.05
C VAL A 183 13.05 8.06 -9.82
N PHE A 184 13.62 9.12 -9.22
CA PHE A 184 12.95 10.39 -8.95
C PHE A 184 13.58 11.51 -9.79
N GLN A 185 13.88 12.68 -9.21
CA GLN A 185 14.43 13.82 -9.96
C GLN A 185 15.95 13.78 -10.10
N GLN A 186 16.67 13.06 -9.22
CA GLN A 186 18.14 13.02 -9.21
C GLN A 186 18.67 11.59 -9.30
N PRO A 187 19.82 11.38 -9.98
CA PRO A 187 20.45 10.08 -10.07
C PRO A 187 20.96 9.60 -8.70
N SER A 188 20.81 8.30 -8.44
CA SER A 188 21.35 7.66 -7.24
C SER A 188 22.88 7.73 -7.21
N ARG A 189 23.44 8.04 -6.05
CA ARG A 189 24.89 7.94 -5.77
C ARG A 189 25.29 6.61 -5.12
N LYS A 190 24.32 5.74 -4.86
CA LYS A 190 24.50 4.42 -4.26
C LYS A 190 24.31 3.33 -5.31
N GLN A 191 24.79 2.13 -5.01
CA GLN A 191 24.57 0.96 -5.86
C GLN A 191 23.07 0.68 -6.03
N SER A 192 22.70 0.20 -7.21
CA SER A 192 21.38 -0.33 -7.53
C SER A 192 21.53 -1.78 -7.96
N MET A 193 20.49 -2.58 -7.73
CA MET A 193 20.43 -3.95 -8.26
C MET A 193 20.11 -3.87 -9.75
N ILE A 194 21.08 -4.20 -10.59
CA ILE A 194 20.96 -4.19 -12.04
C ILE A 194 20.60 -5.59 -12.49
N LEU A 195 19.57 -5.68 -13.32
CA LEU A 195 19.09 -6.94 -13.87
C LEU A 195 19.62 -7.10 -15.29
N LYS A 196 20.35 -8.17 -15.53
CA LYS A 196 20.85 -8.55 -16.85
C LYS A 196 19.99 -9.67 -17.40
N ILE A 197 19.33 -9.42 -18.52
CA ILE A 197 18.51 -10.44 -19.18
C ILE A 197 19.42 -11.56 -19.69
N GLY A 198 19.13 -12.79 -19.27
CA GLY A 198 19.87 -13.97 -19.70
C GLY A 198 19.51 -14.41 -21.12
N GLU A 199 20.18 -15.46 -21.60
CA GLU A 199 19.94 -16.02 -22.92
C GLU A 199 18.48 -16.49 -23.08
N ARG A 200 17.89 -16.20 -24.24
CA ARG A 200 16.52 -16.57 -24.64
C ARG A 200 16.55 -17.47 -25.88
N PRO A 201 16.68 -18.80 -25.72
CA PRO A 201 16.82 -19.74 -26.84
C PRO A 201 15.68 -19.68 -27.86
N GLU A 202 14.47 -19.32 -27.43
CA GLU A 202 13.32 -19.13 -28.31
C GLU A 202 13.50 -17.99 -29.33
N PHE A 203 14.48 -17.12 -29.11
CA PHE A 203 14.90 -16.02 -29.98
C PHE A 203 16.32 -16.23 -30.55
N ASN A 204 16.89 -17.44 -30.44
CA ASN A 204 18.15 -17.82 -31.08
C ASN A 204 17.89 -18.45 -32.46
N LYS A 205 17.19 -17.72 -33.34
CA LYS A 205 16.86 -18.17 -34.70
C LYS A 205 16.76 -16.99 -35.65
N ASP A 206 16.62 -17.27 -36.94
CA ASP A 206 16.48 -16.23 -37.95
C ASP A 206 15.28 -15.32 -37.65
N MET A 207 15.44 -14.02 -37.90
CA MET A 207 14.42 -13.03 -37.55
C MET A 207 13.12 -13.21 -38.32
N LEU A 208 13.15 -13.79 -39.53
CA LEU A 208 11.93 -14.16 -40.25
C LEU A 208 11.18 -15.28 -39.49
N GLU A 209 11.90 -16.26 -38.95
CA GLU A 209 11.28 -17.32 -38.14
C GLU A 209 10.74 -16.81 -36.80
N VAL A 210 11.38 -15.81 -36.20
CA VAL A 210 10.83 -15.11 -35.02
C VAL A 210 9.57 -14.35 -35.39
N ALA A 211 9.56 -13.68 -36.56
CA ALA A 211 8.41 -12.95 -37.06
C ALA A 211 7.21 -13.87 -37.31
N PHE A 212 7.43 -15.01 -37.99
CA PHE A 212 6.38 -16.01 -38.23
C PHE A 212 5.77 -16.56 -36.94
N ASP A 213 6.58 -16.72 -35.90
CA ASP A 213 6.12 -17.24 -34.61
C ASP A 213 5.26 -16.24 -33.82
N LEU A 214 5.58 -14.95 -33.91
CA LEU A 214 5.07 -13.92 -33.01
C LEU A 214 3.98 -13.06 -33.63
N ILE A 215 4.00 -12.79 -34.94
CA ILE A 215 2.99 -11.94 -35.59
C ILE A 215 1.59 -12.52 -35.36
N ASP A 216 0.65 -11.64 -35.02
CA ASP A 216 -0.73 -11.96 -34.67
C ASP A 216 -0.89 -12.90 -33.46
N LYS A 217 0.16 -13.05 -32.62
CA LYS A 217 0.08 -13.76 -31.34
C LYS A 217 -0.10 -12.80 -30.17
N GLU A 218 -0.83 -13.29 -29.17
CA GLU A 218 -0.89 -12.66 -27.86
C GLU A 218 0.39 -12.91 -27.09
N VAL A 219 0.93 -11.86 -26.51
CA VAL A 219 2.15 -11.86 -25.69
C VAL A 219 1.95 -11.00 -24.44
N HIS A 220 2.87 -11.10 -23.50
CA HIS A 220 2.99 -10.15 -22.39
C HIS A 220 4.23 -9.26 -22.57
N ILE A 221 4.08 -7.98 -22.25
CA ILE A 221 5.08 -6.92 -22.34
C ILE A 221 5.17 -6.15 -21.02
N ASP A 222 6.01 -5.11 -20.94
CA ASP A 222 6.23 -4.27 -19.75
C ASP A 222 6.77 -5.06 -18.54
N TRP A 223 7.62 -6.07 -18.77
CA TRP A 223 8.27 -6.80 -17.68
C TRP A 223 8.98 -5.83 -16.70
N PRO A 224 8.83 -6.00 -15.37
CA PRO A 224 8.19 -7.12 -14.67
C PRO A 224 6.67 -7.01 -14.46
N ILE A 225 6.04 -5.85 -14.75
CA ILE A 225 4.59 -5.64 -14.62
C ILE A 225 3.92 -6.06 -15.94
N LEU A 226 3.78 -7.37 -16.13
CA LEU A 226 3.34 -7.94 -17.38
C LEU A 226 1.93 -7.48 -17.79
N LYS A 227 1.81 -6.97 -19.03
CA LYS A 227 0.54 -6.58 -19.66
C LYS A 227 0.34 -7.32 -20.96
N ARG A 228 -0.91 -7.70 -21.24
CA ARG A 228 -1.28 -8.37 -22.49
C ARG A 228 -1.21 -7.41 -23.68
N ALA A 229 -0.61 -7.88 -24.76
CA ALA A 229 -0.58 -7.18 -26.04
C ALA A 229 -0.63 -8.18 -27.21
N LEU A 230 -1.06 -7.70 -28.37
CA LEU A 230 -1.04 -8.44 -29.63
C LEU A 230 0.14 -7.95 -30.48
N VAL A 231 0.98 -8.84 -30.97
CA VAL A 231 2.08 -8.45 -31.86
C VAL A 231 1.52 -8.06 -33.23
N HIS A 232 1.80 -6.84 -33.67
CA HIS A 232 1.35 -6.31 -34.96
C HIS A 232 2.41 -6.45 -36.05
N SER A 233 3.68 -6.16 -35.72
CA SER A 233 4.81 -6.31 -36.64
C SER A 233 6.12 -6.41 -35.88
N ILE A 234 7.17 -6.91 -36.54
CA ILE A 234 8.52 -7.06 -35.99
C ILE A 234 9.51 -6.34 -36.90
N TRP A 235 10.35 -5.52 -36.29
CA TRP A 235 11.35 -4.68 -36.95
C TRP A 235 12.73 -5.11 -36.47
N THR A 236 13.67 -5.24 -37.40
CA THR A 236 15.09 -5.40 -37.10
C THR A 236 15.72 -4.00 -37.09
N ALA A 237 16.33 -3.60 -35.97
CA ALA A 237 17.00 -2.30 -35.86
C ALA A 237 18.51 -2.52 -35.74
N GLU A 238 19.29 -1.73 -36.47
CA GLU A 238 20.75 -1.63 -36.31
C GLU A 238 21.15 -0.65 -35.18
N LYS A 239 20.21 -0.17 -34.33
CA LYS A 239 20.47 0.84 -33.30
C LYS A 239 19.77 0.57 -31.96
N ASN A 240 20.58 0.58 -30.90
CA ASN A 240 20.22 0.44 -29.49
C ASN A 240 19.51 1.69 -28.95
N GLU A 241 18.17 1.68 -28.88
CA GLU A 241 17.41 2.74 -28.22
C GLU A 241 16.48 2.20 -27.12
N PHE A 242 16.99 1.56 -26.06
CA PHE A 242 16.23 1.41 -24.79
C PHE A 242 17.16 1.17 -23.60
N GLU A 243 17.41 2.20 -22.79
CA GLU A 243 17.74 2.05 -21.37
C GLU A 243 16.51 2.49 -20.57
N ARG A 244 15.85 1.55 -19.89
CA ARG A 244 14.75 1.86 -18.97
C ARG A 244 14.99 1.14 -17.65
N TYR A 245 15.02 1.91 -16.57
CA TYR A 245 14.87 1.43 -15.19
C TYR A 245 15.84 0.33 -14.72
N GLY A 246 17.09 0.33 -15.18
CA GLY A 246 18.14 -0.57 -14.67
C GLY A 246 18.03 -2.02 -15.16
N ILE A 247 17.35 -2.24 -16.29
CA ILE A 247 17.34 -3.52 -17.02
C ILE A 247 18.29 -3.38 -18.20
N ASP A 248 19.33 -4.20 -18.20
CA ASP A 248 20.29 -4.30 -19.30
C ASP A 248 19.94 -5.51 -20.17
N VAL A 249 19.89 -5.27 -21.47
CA VAL A 249 19.42 -6.23 -22.47
C VAL A 249 20.56 -6.67 -23.42
N ASP A 250 21.82 -6.32 -23.11
CA ASP A 250 23.05 -6.57 -23.88
C ASP A 250 22.92 -6.24 -25.38
N GLU A 251 22.39 -7.16 -26.18
CA GLU A 251 22.25 -7.03 -27.63
C GLU A 251 20.78 -7.02 -28.06
N GLN A 252 20.32 -5.91 -28.66
CA GLN A 252 18.96 -5.80 -29.19
C GLN A 252 18.81 -6.63 -30.47
N LYS A 253 18.23 -7.82 -30.35
CA LYS A 253 17.93 -8.70 -31.50
C LYS A 253 16.85 -8.16 -32.44
N GLY A 254 15.93 -7.33 -31.92
CA GLY A 254 14.86 -6.69 -32.69
C GLY A 254 13.77 -6.08 -31.80
N ILE A 255 12.84 -5.36 -32.45
CA ILE A 255 11.74 -4.63 -31.81
C ILE A 255 10.41 -5.21 -32.29
N ALA A 256 9.52 -5.56 -31.36
CA ALA A 256 8.14 -5.89 -31.66
C ALA A 256 7.26 -4.64 -31.49
N LEU A 257 6.51 -4.28 -32.53
CA LEU A 257 5.40 -3.33 -32.40
C LEU A 257 4.18 -4.09 -31.93
N VAL A 258 3.72 -3.77 -30.72
CA VAL A 258 2.62 -4.49 -30.08
C VAL A 258 1.44 -3.57 -29.79
N ARG A 259 0.23 -4.13 -29.80
CA ARG A 259 -1.02 -3.45 -29.53
C ARG A 259 -1.52 -3.85 -28.14
N PRO A 260 -1.39 -3.01 -27.10
CA PRO A 260 -1.89 -3.33 -25.76
C PRO A 260 -3.40 -3.64 -25.75
N MET A 261 -3.79 -4.55 -24.87
CA MET A 261 -5.20 -4.87 -24.63
C MET A 261 -5.91 -3.70 -23.94
N LEU A 262 -7.08 -3.31 -24.46
CA LEU A 262 -7.94 -2.28 -23.87
C LEU A 262 -9.00 -2.86 -22.93
N GLY A 263 -9.44 -4.09 -23.18
CA GLY A 263 -10.49 -4.75 -22.41
C GLY A 263 -11.15 -5.88 -23.17
N VAL A 264 -12.29 -6.33 -22.66
CA VAL A 264 -13.13 -7.35 -23.28
C VAL A 264 -14.46 -6.73 -23.65
N GLN A 265 -14.88 -6.88 -24.90
CA GLN A 265 -16.20 -6.52 -25.37
C GLN A 265 -17.02 -7.79 -25.58
N TYR A 266 -18.25 -7.79 -25.08
CA TYR A 266 -19.20 -8.86 -25.31
C TYR A 266 -20.04 -8.54 -26.55
N GLN A 267 -20.05 -9.45 -27.52
CA GLN A 267 -20.81 -9.33 -28.77
C GLN A 267 -21.72 -10.56 -28.92
N VAL A 268 -22.91 -10.37 -29.48
CA VAL A 268 -23.82 -11.49 -29.76
C VAL A 268 -23.56 -12.01 -31.16
N GLU A 269 -23.07 -13.24 -31.26
CA GLU A 269 -22.86 -13.94 -32.53
C GLU A 269 -23.69 -15.21 -32.55
N LYS A 270 -24.49 -15.41 -33.61
CA LYS A 270 -25.32 -16.63 -33.78
C LYS A 270 -26.13 -16.99 -32.51
N LYS A 271 -26.72 -15.98 -31.86
CA LYS A 271 -27.50 -16.09 -30.60
C LYS A 271 -26.68 -16.52 -29.35
N LYS A 272 -25.36 -16.42 -29.37
CA LYS A 272 -24.50 -16.61 -28.19
C LYS A 272 -23.73 -15.34 -27.88
N VAL A 273 -23.59 -15.02 -26.59
CA VAL A 273 -22.70 -13.95 -26.15
C VAL A 273 -21.27 -14.47 -26.23
N VAL A 274 -20.43 -13.79 -27.00
CA VAL A 274 -19.02 -14.10 -27.20
C VAL A 274 -18.18 -12.95 -26.67
N ALA A 275 -17.24 -13.27 -25.79
CA ALA A 275 -16.23 -12.33 -25.31
C ALA A 275 -15.13 -12.16 -26.36
N LYS A 276 -14.94 -10.94 -26.86
CA LYS A 276 -13.83 -10.59 -27.75
C LYS A 276 -12.91 -9.59 -27.09
N ARG A 277 -11.60 -9.86 -27.14
CA ARG A 277 -10.58 -8.92 -26.65
C ARG A 277 -10.48 -7.74 -27.61
N GLN A 278 -10.41 -6.55 -27.05
CA GLN A 278 -10.15 -5.32 -27.77
C GLN A 278 -8.68 -4.92 -27.62
N TRP A 279 -8.08 -4.50 -28.72
CA TRP A 279 -6.68 -4.06 -28.79
C TRP A 279 -6.64 -2.60 -29.27
N CYS A 280 -5.63 -1.83 -28.86
CA CYS A 280 -5.45 -0.47 -29.38
C CYS A 280 -5.35 -0.46 -30.91
N SER A 281 -5.60 0.67 -31.57
CA SER A 281 -5.44 0.76 -33.03
C SER A 281 -3.97 0.53 -33.45
N PRO A 282 -3.70 0.05 -34.68
CA PRO A 282 -2.32 -0.12 -35.17
C PRO A 282 -1.45 1.14 -35.08
N GLN A 283 -2.05 2.33 -35.23
CA GLN A 283 -1.38 3.63 -35.10
C GLN A 283 -0.85 3.89 -33.68
N ASN A 284 -1.43 3.24 -32.67
CA ASN A 284 -1.05 3.35 -31.26
C ASN A 284 -0.26 2.12 -30.79
N ALA A 285 0.36 1.37 -31.72
CA ALA A 285 1.25 0.28 -31.37
C ALA A 285 2.50 0.82 -30.63
N LYS A 286 2.97 0.07 -29.63
CA LYS A 286 4.14 0.44 -28.82
C LYS A 286 5.34 -0.42 -29.21
N PRO A 287 6.54 0.16 -29.37
CA PRO A 287 7.76 -0.61 -29.55
C PRO A 287 8.19 -1.26 -28.23
N VAL A 288 8.54 -2.54 -28.30
CA VAL A 288 9.04 -3.33 -27.16
C VAL A 288 10.19 -4.22 -27.66
N SER A 289 11.31 -4.23 -26.93
CA SER A 289 12.42 -5.14 -27.23
C SER A 289 11.95 -6.60 -27.16
N ILE A 290 12.30 -7.41 -28.16
CA ILE A 290 11.89 -8.83 -28.22
C ILE A 290 12.39 -9.61 -26.99
N ASN A 291 13.55 -9.26 -26.45
CA ASN A 291 14.15 -9.92 -25.28
C ASN A 291 13.30 -9.77 -24.01
N VAL A 292 12.42 -8.75 -23.93
CA VAL A 292 11.50 -8.53 -22.80
C VAL A 292 10.05 -8.95 -23.10
N VAL A 293 9.81 -9.62 -24.23
CA VAL A 293 8.52 -10.22 -24.56
C VAL A 293 8.39 -11.61 -23.92
N VAL A 294 7.23 -11.89 -23.35
CA VAL A 294 6.89 -13.18 -22.73
C VAL A 294 5.74 -13.83 -23.49
N ARG A 295 5.96 -15.04 -24.03
CA ARG A 295 4.92 -15.81 -24.73
C ARG A 295 3.86 -16.34 -23.77
N VAL A 296 2.61 -16.39 -24.21
CA VAL A 296 1.50 -16.95 -23.43
C VAL A 296 1.57 -18.48 -23.46
N ASN A 297 2.05 -19.10 -22.38
CA ASN A 297 1.84 -20.53 -22.16
C ASN A 297 0.51 -20.75 -21.43
N ARG A 298 -0.30 -21.72 -21.89
CA ARG A 298 -1.63 -22.03 -21.29
C ARG A 298 -1.56 -22.38 -19.79
N HIS A 299 -0.40 -22.78 -19.28
CA HIS A 299 -0.18 -23.09 -17.86
C HIS A 299 0.11 -21.85 -16.98
N LEU A 300 0.39 -20.69 -17.56
CA LEU A 300 0.78 -19.46 -16.82
C LEU A 300 -0.41 -18.62 -16.35
N LEU A 301 -1.62 -18.95 -16.80
CA LEU A 301 -2.81 -18.16 -16.57
C LEU A 301 -3.81 -18.98 -15.75
N LEU A 302 -4.22 -18.45 -14.59
CA LEU A 302 -5.56 -18.77 -14.12
C LEU A 302 -6.53 -18.18 -15.16
N ASN A 303 -7.49 -18.98 -15.61
CA ASN A 303 -8.67 -18.46 -16.27
C ASN A 303 -9.42 -17.61 -15.25
N THR A 304 -9.05 -16.35 -15.08
CA THR A 304 -9.86 -15.38 -14.36
C THR A 304 -11.04 -15.04 -15.26
N ILE A 305 -12.04 -15.92 -15.22
CA ILE A 305 -13.42 -15.54 -15.47
C ILE A 305 -13.84 -14.85 -14.17
N TYR A 306 -13.90 -13.53 -14.20
CA TYR A 306 -14.85 -12.79 -13.38
C TYR A 306 -16.11 -12.60 -14.24
#